data_AF-A0A812NGW0-F1
#
_entry.id   AF-A0A812NGW0-F1
#
_cell.length_a   1.000
_cell.length_b   1.000
_cell.length_c   1.000
_cell.angle_alpha   90.00
_cell.angle_beta   90.00
_cell.angle_gamma   90.00
#
_symmetry.space_group_name_H-M   'P 1'
#
loop_
_entity.id
_entity.type
_entity.pdbx_description
1 polymer ?
#
loop_
_entity_poly.entity_id
_entity_poly.type
_entity_poly.pdbx_seq_one_letter_code
_entity_poly.pdbx_strand_id
1 'polypeptide(L)'
;MQVTDGSGRLGNNLAFILRGLLFAKLTNHAVVNLNLATKSLREIFDGKAVLPLASSKVEGSRFCPEKSDKRQLGRPIYNFQGERCKGSKAQDFRVMALEHLQQAFLPEFQQCLDRSSSDDAKELTIHLRGQDLWGLAEFELTSNKPIPMDAPAHHWLWHQPPCTMYRKIIVEEGFKKVLVVTSPDLRHVCIEWLKSNAANLGIEVIVQAQSLREDFCALTRASNLVLSFSTLGDNAAVLNRRLKKLYFREFAQTHSLLDCELWPGTALYQYTMPINEGSHQPYGGTYGEVIKWFTSYDESQITKHEGCKR
;
A
#
# COMPACT_ATOMS: atom_id res chain seq x y z
N MET A 1 11.61 -10.96 -21.86
CA MET A 1 11.48 -9.49 -21.67
C MET A 1 12.33 -9.07 -20.48
N GLN A 2 12.86 -7.84 -20.46
CA GLN A 2 13.55 -7.30 -19.28
C GLN A 2 12.62 -6.33 -18.56
N VAL A 3 12.55 -6.43 -17.23
CA VAL A 3 11.84 -5.49 -16.35
C VAL A 3 12.85 -4.93 -15.36
N THR A 4 12.99 -3.60 -15.35
CA THR A 4 13.85 -2.88 -14.41
C THR A 4 13.03 -2.33 -13.26
N ASP A 5 13.71 -1.74 -12.29
CA ASP A 5 13.05 -0.81 -11.37
C ASP A 5 12.50 0.42 -12.13
N GLY A 6 11.51 1.06 -11.52
CA GLY A 6 10.98 2.35 -11.95
C GLY A 6 11.59 3.49 -11.12
N SER A 7 10.87 4.61 -11.04
CA SER A 7 11.22 5.71 -10.14
C SER A 7 10.46 5.62 -8.82
N GLY A 8 11.14 5.89 -7.70
CA GLY A 8 10.51 6.11 -6.39
C GLY A 8 10.84 5.03 -5.37
N ARG A 9 9.95 4.83 -4.38
CA ARG A 9 10.16 3.92 -3.25
C ARG A 9 9.65 2.51 -3.57
N LEU A 10 9.78 1.60 -2.60
CA LEU A 10 9.40 0.20 -2.75
C LEU A 10 8.00 0.01 -3.35
N GLY A 11 6.97 0.67 -2.82
CA GLY A 11 5.60 0.55 -3.34
C GLY A 11 5.46 0.95 -4.81
N ASN A 12 6.10 2.02 -5.25
CA ASN A 12 6.05 2.44 -6.65
C ASN A 12 6.75 1.42 -7.56
N ASN A 13 7.92 0.94 -7.13
CA ASN A 13 8.70 -0.04 -7.87
C ASN A 13 8.00 -1.40 -7.96
N LEU A 14 7.35 -1.86 -6.90
CA LEU A 14 6.54 -3.08 -6.91
C LEU A 14 5.39 -2.97 -7.91
N ALA A 15 4.68 -1.84 -7.91
CA ALA A 15 3.61 -1.60 -8.87
C ALA A 15 4.12 -1.64 -10.31
N PHE A 16 5.31 -1.06 -10.55
CA PHE A 16 5.98 -1.08 -11.84
C PHE A 16 6.33 -2.51 -12.29
N ILE A 17 6.94 -3.31 -11.41
CA ILE A 17 7.31 -4.70 -11.69
C ILE A 17 6.07 -5.54 -12.01
N LEU A 18 5.02 -5.44 -11.19
CA LEU A 18 3.79 -6.23 -11.37
C LEU A 18 3.06 -5.87 -12.67
N ARG A 19 3.07 -4.60 -13.07
CA ARG A 19 2.60 -4.19 -14.41
C ARG A 19 3.46 -4.76 -15.52
N GLY A 20 4.78 -4.76 -15.36
CA GLY A 20 5.70 -5.35 -16.34
C GLY A 20 5.50 -6.86 -16.50
N LEU A 21 5.26 -7.59 -15.40
CA LEU A 21 4.93 -9.01 -15.42
C LEU A 21 3.59 -9.27 -16.13
N LEU A 22 2.55 -8.48 -15.81
CA LEU A 22 1.25 -8.61 -16.46
C LEU A 22 1.33 -8.29 -17.97
N PHE A 23 2.05 -7.24 -18.34
CA PHE A 23 2.32 -6.91 -19.73
C PHE A 23 3.01 -8.06 -20.45
N ALA A 24 4.08 -8.59 -19.85
CA ALA A 24 4.83 -9.71 -20.41
C ALA A 24 3.95 -10.94 -20.66
N LYS A 25 3.07 -11.24 -19.70
CA LYS A 25 2.08 -12.31 -19.80
C LYS A 25 1.10 -12.08 -20.95
N LEU A 26 0.51 -10.88 -21.03
CA LEU A 26 -0.48 -10.52 -22.05
C LEU A 26 0.11 -10.46 -23.46
N THR A 27 1.42 -10.24 -23.58
CA THR A 27 2.17 -10.20 -24.85
C THR A 27 2.89 -11.51 -25.16
N ASN A 28 2.55 -12.61 -24.46
CA ASN A 28 3.06 -13.96 -24.69
C ASN A 28 4.60 -14.09 -24.56
N HIS A 29 5.24 -13.27 -23.72
CA HIS A 29 6.63 -13.50 -23.35
C HIS A 29 6.75 -14.71 -22.41
N ALA A 30 7.63 -15.65 -22.72
CA ALA A 30 7.84 -16.85 -21.90
C ALA A 30 8.68 -16.61 -20.63
N VAL A 31 9.49 -15.55 -20.60
CA VAL A 31 10.44 -15.28 -19.52
C VAL A 31 10.55 -13.77 -19.29
N VAL A 32 10.61 -13.38 -18.02
CA VAL A 32 10.95 -12.02 -17.56
C VAL A 32 12.26 -12.04 -16.78
N ASN A 33 13.23 -11.24 -17.22
CA ASN A 33 14.47 -11.01 -16.49
C ASN A 33 14.32 -9.76 -15.65
N LEU A 34 14.39 -9.90 -14.32
CA LEU A 34 14.44 -8.77 -13.42
C LEU A 34 15.86 -8.19 -13.39
N ASN A 35 15.96 -6.86 -13.41
CA ASN A 35 17.21 -6.13 -13.21
C ASN A 35 16.96 -4.97 -12.25
N LEU A 36 16.99 -5.27 -10.96
CA LEU A 36 16.61 -4.35 -9.89
C LEU A 36 17.87 -3.75 -9.24
N ALA A 37 18.07 -2.44 -9.38
CA ALA A 37 19.21 -1.73 -8.80
C ALA A 37 18.85 -1.04 -7.47
N THR A 38 17.59 -0.65 -7.31
CA THR A 38 17.09 0.11 -6.17
C THR A 38 17.27 -0.68 -4.86
N LYS A 39 17.92 -0.03 -3.88
CA LYS A 39 18.23 -0.65 -2.58
C LYS A 39 16.99 -1.26 -1.91
N SER A 40 15.87 -0.53 -1.89
CA SER A 40 14.63 -0.99 -1.25
C SER A 40 14.06 -2.28 -1.84
N LEU A 41 14.24 -2.52 -3.15
CA LEU A 41 13.82 -3.76 -3.79
C LEU A 41 14.75 -4.92 -3.43
N ARG A 42 16.06 -4.66 -3.35
CA ARG A 42 17.07 -5.66 -2.99
C ARG A 42 17.01 -6.10 -1.53
N GLU A 43 16.22 -5.46 -0.70
CA GLU A 43 15.92 -5.95 0.65
C GLU A 43 14.86 -7.07 0.65
N ILE A 44 14.15 -7.26 -0.46
CA ILE A 44 13.00 -8.19 -0.56
C ILE A 44 13.22 -9.21 -1.68
N PHE A 45 13.88 -8.82 -2.77
CA PHE A 45 14.02 -9.61 -3.98
C PHE A 45 15.47 -9.90 -4.35
N ASP A 46 15.71 -11.06 -4.95
CA ASP A 46 16.86 -11.28 -5.81
C ASP A 46 16.75 -10.37 -7.05
N GLY A 47 17.60 -9.35 -7.09
CA GLY A 47 17.57 -8.32 -8.12
C GLY A 47 17.93 -8.79 -9.53
N LYS A 48 18.37 -10.06 -9.71
CA LYS A 48 18.71 -10.65 -11.02
C LYS A 48 17.87 -11.88 -11.37
N ALA A 49 16.74 -12.07 -10.70
CA ALA A 49 15.89 -13.23 -10.90
C ALA A 49 15.39 -13.35 -12.36
N VAL A 50 15.36 -14.59 -12.85
CA VAL A 50 14.77 -14.97 -14.14
C VAL A 50 13.45 -15.67 -13.86
N LEU A 51 12.36 -15.03 -14.24
CA LEU A 51 11.01 -15.46 -13.91
C LEU A 51 10.35 -16.15 -15.12
N PRO A 52 10.14 -17.46 -15.09
CA PRO A 52 9.37 -18.14 -16.12
C PRO A 52 7.90 -17.73 -16.02
N LEU A 53 7.33 -17.35 -17.17
CA LEU A 53 5.90 -17.13 -17.32
C LEU A 53 5.32 -18.36 -18.01
N ALA A 54 4.43 -19.08 -17.31
CA ALA A 54 3.72 -20.19 -17.92
C ALA A 54 2.97 -19.68 -19.16
N SER A 55 3.00 -20.42 -20.26
CA SER A 55 2.21 -20.11 -21.45
C SER A 55 0.74 -20.40 -21.15
N SER A 56 -0.01 -19.37 -20.76
CA SER A 56 -1.47 -19.43 -20.80
C SER A 56 -1.95 -18.34 -21.73
N LYS A 57 -2.78 -18.72 -22.72
CA LYS A 57 -3.54 -17.74 -23.50
C LYS A 57 -4.42 -17.02 -22.50
N VAL A 58 -4.20 -15.73 -22.31
CA VAL A 58 -5.11 -14.92 -21.49
C VAL A 58 -6.37 -14.73 -22.30
N GLU A 59 -7.46 -15.35 -21.87
CA GLU A 59 -8.78 -15.15 -22.47
C GLU A 59 -9.30 -13.74 -22.14
N GLY A 60 -9.77 -13.01 -23.15
CA GLY A 60 -10.47 -11.72 -22.98
C GLY A 60 -9.87 -10.54 -23.74
N SER A 61 -10.60 -9.43 -23.75
CA SER A 61 -10.29 -8.17 -24.45
C SER A 61 -9.28 -7.27 -23.72
N ARG A 62 -8.35 -7.86 -22.97
CA ARG A 62 -7.32 -7.11 -22.24
C ARG A 62 -6.28 -6.62 -23.22
N PHE A 63 -5.99 -5.34 -23.18
CA PHE A 63 -5.02 -4.73 -24.10
C PHE A 63 -4.07 -3.83 -23.32
N CYS A 64 -2.77 -4.06 -23.49
CA CYS A 64 -1.77 -3.13 -23.02
C CYS A 64 -1.39 -2.23 -24.20
N PRO A 65 -1.47 -0.89 -24.06
CA PRO A 65 -1.00 0.00 -25.12
C PRO A 65 0.47 -0.31 -25.43
N GLU A 66 0.79 -0.49 -26.71
CA GLU A 66 2.15 -0.75 -27.21
C GLU A 66 3.08 0.47 -27.12
N LYS A 67 2.80 1.46 -26.26
CA LYS A 67 3.65 2.66 -26.16
C LYS A 67 4.99 2.32 -25.49
N SER A 68 5.88 1.65 -26.22
CA SER A 68 7.30 1.56 -25.92
C SER A 68 7.95 2.87 -26.30
N ASP A 69 7.92 3.84 -25.40
CA ASP A 69 8.57 5.12 -25.63
C ASP A 69 10.07 4.96 -25.29
N LYS A 70 10.89 5.03 -26.35
CA LYS A 70 12.38 5.02 -26.38
C LYS A 70 13.05 3.64 -26.48
N ARG A 71 13.62 3.37 -27.66
CA ARG A 71 14.66 2.35 -27.83
C ARG A 71 15.97 2.87 -27.22
N GLN A 72 16.40 2.36 -26.07
CA GLN A 72 17.83 2.41 -25.73
C GLN A 72 18.50 1.19 -26.37
N LEU A 73 19.55 1.42 -27.18
CA LEU A 73 20.39 0.35 -27.71
C LEU A 73 19.63 -0.73 -28.51
N GLY A 74 18.55 -0.35 -29.21
CA GLY A 74 17.77 -1.27 -30.05
C GLY A 74 16.84 -2.24 -29.29
N ARG A 75 16.75 -2.14 -27.96
CA ARG A 75 15.79 -2.92 -27.15
C ARG A 75 14.61 -2.02 -26.73
N PRO A 76 13.36 -2.49 -26.82
CA PRO A 76 12.22 -1.74 -26.29
C PRO A 76 12.35 -1.65 -24.77
N ILE A 77 12.41 -0.43 -24.23
CA ILE A 77 12.21 -0.17 -22.81
C ILE A 77 10.73 0.21 -22.64
N TYR A 78 10.06 -0.47 -21.72
CA TYR A 78 8.67 -0.20 -21.40
C TYR A 78 8.61 0.60 -20.11
N ASN A 79 7.91 1.74 -20.15
CA ASN A 79 7.64 2.53 -18.96
C ASN A 79 6.26 2.15 -18.40
N PHE A 80 6.25 1.38 -17.31
CA PHE A 80 5.01 0.98 -16.61
C PHE A 80 4.55 2.01 -15.56
N GLN A 81 5.13 3.22 -15.57
CA GLN A 81 4.68 4.32 -14.72
C GLN A 81 3.38 4.90 -15.28
N GLY A 82 2.30 4.76 -14.53
CA GLY A 82 1.00 5.35 -14.87
C GLY A 82 0.14 4.59 -15.86
N GLU A 83 0.71 3.81 -16.79
CA GLU A 83 -0.08 3.05 -17.75
C GLU A 83 -0.51 1.69 -17.17
N ARG A 84 -1.83 1.46 -17.13
CA ARG A 84 -2.42 0.15 -16.82
C ARG A 84 -2.84 -0.51 -18.13
N CYS A 85 -2.69 -1.82 -18.23
CA CYS A 85 -3.35 -2.57 -19.30
C CYS A 85 -4.86 -2.40 -19.14
N LYS A 86 -5.56 -1.99 -20.20
CA LYS A 86 -7.00 -1.73 -20.15
C LYS A 86 -7.74 -3.02 -19.76
N GLY A 87 -8.59 -2.92 -18.75
CA GLY A 87 -9.36 -4.04 -18.22
C GLY A 87 -8.58 -4.98 -17.28
N SER A 88 -7.34 -4.65 -16.90
CA SER A 88 -6.64 -5.37 -15.83
C SER A 88 -7.35 -5.18 -14.50
N LYS A 89 -7.54 -6.27 -13.76
CA LYS A 89 -8.13 -6.27 -12.43
C LYS A 89 -7.11 -6.49 -11.32
N ALA A 90 -7.47 -6.19 -10.07
CA ALA A 90 -6.64 -6.48 -8.90
C ALA A 90 -6.19 -7.94 -8.82
N GLN A 91 -7.11 -8.86 -9.16
CA GLN A 91 -6.84 -10.29 -9.26
C GLN A 91 -5.68 -10.62 -10.22
N ASP A 92 -5.55 -9.90 -11.34
CA ASP A 92 -4.50 -10.18 -12.33
C ASP A 92 -3.12 -9.88 -11.75
N PHE A 93 -2.98 -8.75 -11.06
CA PHE A 93 -1.73 -8.38 -10.39
C PHE A 93 -1.41 -9.32 -9.23
N ARG A 94 -2.43 -9.80 -8.51
CA ARG A 94 -2.25 -10.81 -7.47
C ARG A 94 -1.71 -12.12 -8.03
N VAL A 95 -2.24 -12.59 -9.15
CA VAL A 95 -1.73 -13.80 -9.83
C VAL A 95 -0.27 -13.58 -10.22
N MET A 96 0.07 -12.43 -10.81
CA MET A 96 1.48 -12.13 -11.14
C MET A 96 2.38 -12.12 -9.89
N ALA A 97 1.90 -11.55 -8.78
CA ALA A 97 2.62 -11.49 -7.52
C ALA A 97 2.87 -12.89 -6.93
N LEU A 98 1.80 -13.69 -6.83
CA LEU A 98 1.79 -14.97 -6.13
C LEU A 98 2.22 -16.16 -6.98
N GLU A 99 2.24 -16.08 -8.30
CA GLU A 99 2.72 -17.20 -9.13
C GLU A 99 4.13 -16.96 -9.65
N HIS A 100 4.47 -15.71 -9.96
CA HIS A 100 5.72 -15.36 -10.63
C HIS A 100 6.68 -14.58 -9.72
N LEU A 101 6.27 -13.41 -9.21
CA LEU A 101 7.17 -12.53 -8.48
C LEU A 101 7.71 -13.16 -7.19
N GLN A 102 6.92 -14.00 -6.51
CA GLN A 102 7.36 -14.69 -5.30
C GLN A 102 8.60 -15.56 -5.50
N GLN A 103 8.86 -16.04 -6.72
CA GLN A 103 10.04 -16.86 -7.02
C GLN A 103 11.34 -16.04 -6.92
N ALA A 104 11.24 -14.72 -6.96
CA ALA A 104 12.35 -13.80 -6.73
C ALA A 104 12.50 -13.38 -5.27
N PHE A 105 11.66 -13.84 -4.32
CA PHE A 105 11.82 -13.43 -2.92
C PHE A 105 13.14 -13.92 -2.35
N LEU A 106 13.78 -13.08 -1.55
CA LEU A 106 14.91 -13.50 -0.73
C LEU A 106 14.46 -14.51 0.34
N PRO A 107 15.30 -15.49 0.72
CA PRO A 107 14.94 -16.50 1.71
C PRO A 107 14.44 -15.92 3.04
N GLU A 108 15.03 -14.82 3.51
CA GLU A 108 14.65 -14.17 4.77
C GLU A 108 13.25 -13.56 4.71
N PHE A 109 12.88 -13.00 3.54
CA PHE A 109 11.54 -12.46 3.35
C PHE A 109 10.52 -13.60 3.22
N GLN A 110 10.84 -14.66 2.47
CA GLN A 110 10.00 -15.85 2.38
C GLN A 110 9.76 -16.48 3.76
N GLN A 111 10.82 -16.66 4.55
CA GLN A 111 10.71 -17.14 5.93
C GLN A 111 9.80 -16.24 6.77
N CYS A 112 9.88 -14.92 6.58
CA CYS A 112 8.99 -13.99 7.26
C CYS A 112 7.52 -14.25 6.90
N LEU A 113 7.20 -14.40 5.60
CA LEU A 113 5.85 -14.69 5.10
C LEU A 113 5.29 -16.03 5.61
N ASP A 114 6.15 -17.02 5.79
CA ASP A 114 5.74 -18.37 6.19
C ASP A 114 5.46 -18.50 7.70
N ARG A 115 5.89 -17.53 8.52
CA ARG A 115 5.58 -17.53 9.97
C ARG A 115 4.07 -17.58 10.21
N SER A 116 3.61 -18.59 10.94
CA SER A 116 2.25 -18.61 11.46
C SER A 116 2.07 -17.52 12.52
N SER A 117 0.86 -16.99 12.64
CA SER A 117 0.47 -16.15 13.76
C SER A 117 -0.82 -16.74 14.32
N SER A 118 -0.79 -17.08 15.60
CA SER A 118 -1.86 -17.82 16.27
C SER A 118 -3.09 -16.97 16.59
N ASP A 119 -3.03 -15.64 16.43
CA ASP A 119 -4.09 -14.70 16.84
C ASP A 119 -4.57 -13.75 15.72
N ASP A 120 -4.30 -14.11 14.46
CA ASP A 120 -4.54 -13.27 13.28
C ASP A 120 -6.00 -12.79 13.11
N ALA A 121 -6.98 -13.51 13.66
CA ALA A 121 -8.39 -13.16 13.50
C ALA A 121 -8.82 -11.92 14.32
N LYS A 122 -8.13 -11.63 15.44
CA LYS A 122 -8.48 -10.55 16.37
C LYS A 122 -7.53 -9.35 16.28
N GLU A 123 -6.53 -9.42 15.41
CA GLU A 123 -5.57 -8.36 15.16
C GLU A 123 -5.95 -7.55 13.92
N LEU A 124 -5.87 -6.21 14.06
CA LEU A 124 -5.92 -5.26 12.95
C LEU A 124 -4.53 -4.71 12.69
N THR A 125 -4.05 -4.83 11.46
CA THR A 125 -2.83 -4.16 11.02
C THR A 125 -3.17 -2.84 10.34
N ILE A 126 -2.58 -1.74 10.77
CA ILE A 126 -2.80 -0.40 10.22
C ILE A 126 -1.50 0.10 9.60
N HIS A 127 -1.53 0.44 8.32
CA HIS A 127 -0.40 1.11 7.67
C HIS A 127 -0.54 2.63 7.77
N LEU A 128 0.36 3.30 8.49
CA LEU A 128 0.43 4.77 8.56
C LEU A 128 1.62 5.28 7.75
N ARG A 129 1.37 6.15 6.77
CA ARG A 129 2.44 6.75 5.96
C ARG A 129 3.01 7.98 6.66
N GLY A 130 4.23 7.86 7.19
CA GLY A 130 4.98 8.95 7.82
C GLY A 130 5.92 9.70 6.85
N GLN A 131 7.14 10.02 7.30
CA GLN A 131 8.23 10.64 6.53
C GLN A 131 7.82 11.89 5.74
N ASP A 132 7.80 11.78 4.42
CA ASP A 132 7.66 12.86 3.44
C ASP A 132 6.36 13.62 3.59
N LEU A 133 5.34 12.97 4.14
CA LEU A 133 4.07 13.64 4.42
C LEU A 133 4.14 14.56 5.65
N TRP A 134 5.12 14.39 6.53
CA TRP A 134 5.18 15.08 7.84
C TRP A 134 6.38 16.02 7.98
N GLY A 135 6.76 16.66 6.87
CA GLY A 135 7.78 17.71 6.84
C GLY A 135 9.22 17.21 6.80
N LEU A 136 9.43 15.93 6.46
CA LEU A 136 10.76 15.35 6.23
C LEU A 136 11.10 15.33 4.74
N ALA A 137 12.39 15.43 4.43
CA ALA A 137 12.86 15.11 3.09
C ALA A 137 12.70 13.61 2.81
N GLU A 138 12.57 13.22 1.54
CA GLU A 138 12.34 11.82 1.13
C GLU A 138 13.38 10.83 1.70
N PHE A 139 14.62 11.25 1.87
CA PHE A 139 15.72 10.40 2.36
C PHE A 139 16.00 10.58 3.86
N GLU A 140 15.27 11.46 4.55
CA GLU A 140 15.40 11.69 5.98
C GLU A 140 14.53 10.67 6.74
N LEU A 141 15.17 9.68 7.38
CA LEU A 141 14.47 8.60 8.07
C LEU A 141 13.93 9.01 9.44
N THR A 142 14.61 9.94 10.11
CA THR A 142 14.27 10.46 11.44
C THR A 142 14.63 11.94 11.52
N SER A 143 13.96 12.68 12.41
CA SER A 143 14.32 14.08 12.66
C SER A 143 13.88 14.51 14.05
N ASN A 144 14.72 15.30 14.70
CA ASN A 144 14.38 15.94 15.97
C ASN A 144 13.64 17.27 15.76
N LYS A 145 13.46 17.71 14.51
CA LYS A 145 12.74 18.95 14.22
C LYS A 145 11.25 18.75 14.45
N PRO A 146 10.58 19.66 15.18
CA PRO A 146 9.13 19.58 15.35
C PRO A 146 8.42 19.71 13.99
N ILE A 147 7.15 19.29 13.94
CA ILE A 147 6.30 19.52 12.77
C ILE A 147 6.08 21.04 12.66
N PRO A 148 6.32 21.67 11.49
CA PRO A 148 6.13 23.11 11.33
C PRO A 148 4.63 23.43 11.22
N MET A 149 3.97 23.61 12.37
CA MET A 149 2.51 23.68 12.49
C MET A 149 1.86 24.72 11.57
N ASP A 150 2.51 25.87 11.36
CA ASP A 150 2.00 26.97 10.54
C ASP A 150 2.40 26.88 9.06
N ALA A 151 3.27 25.95 8.68
CA ALA A 151 3.68 25.76 7.30
C ALA A 151 2.60 25.06 6.48
N PRO A 152 2.54 25.30 5.15
CA PRO A 152 1.68 24.53 4.25
C PRO A 152 1.94 23.03 4.40
N ALA A 153 0.86 22.27 4.62
CA ALA A 153 0.91 20.82 4.72
C ALA A 153 1.07 20.17 3.35
N HIS A 154 1.64 18.96 3.34
CA HIS A 154 1.66 18.14 2.14
C HIS A 154 0.22 17.80 1.72
N HIS A 155 -0.21 18.16 0.50
CA HIS A 155 -1.60 17.95 0.05
C HIS A 155 -2.08 16.48 0.12
N TRP A 156 -1.21 15.49 -0.12
CA TRP A 156 -1.53 14.07 0.08
C TRP A 156 -1.95 13.68 1.51
N LEU A 157 -1.72 14.52 2.52
CA LEU A 157 -2.21 14.25 3.88
C LEU A 157 -3.75 14.16 3.91
N TRP A 158 -4.45 14.97 3.11
CA TRP A 158 -5.92 14.96 3.05
C TRP A 158 -6.49 13.66 2.49
N HIS A 159 -5.69 12.90 1.74
CA HIS A 159 -6.10 11.59 1.24
C HIS A 159 -5.89 10.46 2.25
N GLN A 160 -5.23 10.72 3.37
CA GLN A 160 -5.04 9.73 4.42
C GLN A 160 -6.32 9.53 5.25
N PRO A 161 -6.55 8.36 5.85
CA PRO A 161 -7.60 8.22 6.84
C PRO A 161 -7.29 9.02 8.12
N PRO A 162 -8.23 9.80 8.69
CA PRO A 162 -8.05 10.42 9.99
C PRO A 162 -8.08 9.38 11.11
N CYS A 163 -7.61 9.77 12.30
CA CYS A 163 -7.45 8.86 13.42
C CYS A 163 -8.78 8.28 13.92
N THR A 164 -9.85 9.07 13.83
CA THR A 164 -11.21 8.64 14.18
C THR A 164 -11.74 7.53 13.27
N MET A 165 -11.32 7.45 12.00
CA MET A 165 -11.67 6.31 11.14
C MET A 165 -11.04 5.01 11.65
N TYR A 166 -9.76 5.04 12.04
CA TYR A 166 -9.10 3.85 12.60
C TYR A 166 -9.80 3.38 13.87
N ARG A 167 -10.12 4.31 14.80
CA ARG A 167 -10.89 3.98 16.01
C ARG A 167 -12.23 3.34 15.68
N LYS A 168 -12.98 3.92 14.73
CA LYS A 168 -14.26 3.39 14.28
C LYS A 168 -14.14 1.94 13.79
N ILE A 169 -13.16 1.65 12.91
CA ILE A 169 -12.89 0.28 12.44
C ILE A 169 -12.61 -0.65 13.62
N ILE A 170 -11.72 -0.24 14.53
CA ILE A 170 -11.32 -1.06 15.68
C ILE A 170 -12.54 -1.43 16.55
N VAL A 171 -13.41 -0.46 16.83
CA VAL A 171 -14.59 -0.64 17.69
C VAL A 171 -15.68 -1.45 16.98
N GLU A 172 -16.05 -1.08 15.76
CA GLU A 172 -17.13 -1.74 15.00
C GLU A 172 -16.83 -3.20 14.69
N GLU A 173 -15.57 -3.52 14.39
CA GLU A 173 -15.13 -4.87 14.06
C GLU A 173 -14.71 -5.68 15.30
N GLY A 174 -14.65 -5.04 16.47
CA GLY A 174 -14.34 -5.70 17.74
C GLY A 174 -12.89 -6.14 17.88
N PHE A 175 -11.94 -5.50 17.19
CA PHE A 175 -10.52 -5.82 17.30
C PHE A 175 -9.99 -5.52 18.71
N LYS A 176 -9.14 -6.41 19.23
CA LYS A 176 -8.56 -6.29 20.58
C LYS A 176 -7.08 -5.98 20.57
N LYS A 177 -6.44 -6.20 19.43
CA LYS A 177 -5.03 -5.94 19.21
C LYS A 177 -4.87 -5.17 17.89
N VAL A 178 -4.02 -4.16 17.91
CA VAL A 178 -3.74 -3.31 16.76
C VAL A 178 -2.24 -3.24 16.57
N LEU A 179 -1.77 -3.65 15.39
CA LEU A 179 -0.40 -3.46 14.94
C LEU A 179 -0.34 -2.26 14.01
N VAL A 180 0.25 -1.17 14.48
CA VAL A 180 0.52 0.02 13.67
C VAL A 180 1.88 -0.15 13.01
N VAL A 181 1.93 -0.23 11.69
CA VAL A 181 3.16 -0.22 10.90
C VAL A 181 3.34 1.16 10.29
N THR A 182 4.47 1.80 10.60
CA THR A 182 4.77 3.18 10.20
C THR A 182 6.26 3.37 9.94
N SER A 183 6.66 4.52 9.44
CA SER A 183 8.07 4.85 9.23
C SER A 183 8.84 5.16 10.53
N PRO A 184 10.19 5.01 10.54
CA PRO A 184 11.03 5.17 11.73
C PRO A 184 10.99 6.54 12.43
N ASP A 185 10.53 7.59 11.76
CA ASP A 185 10.39 8.91 12.36
C ASP A 185 9.26 9.01 13.40
N LEU A 186 8.28 8.11 13.34
CA LEU A 186 7.12 8.06 14.25
C LEU A 186 6.31 9.37 14.34
N ARG A 187 6.37 10.25 13.33
CA ARG A 187 5.72 11.57 13.37
C ARG A 187 4.24 11.56 13.01
N HIS A 188 3.70 10.41 12.58
CA HIS A 188 2.29 10.31 12.20
C HIS A 188 1.39 10.54 13.42
N VAL A 189 0.54 11.57 13.39
CA VAL A 189 -0.21 12.01 14.58
C VAL A 189 -1.17 10.98 15.16
N CYS A 190 -1.64 10.03 14.35
CA CYS A 190 -2.47 8.94 14.85
C CYS A 190 -1.75 7.94 15.76
N ILE A 191 -0.41 7.92 15.83
CA ILE A 191 0.29 6.94 16.67
C ILE A 191 -0.05 7.15 18.14
N GLU A 192 0.25 8.34 18.68
CA GLU A 192 -0.03 8.65 20.08
C GLU A 192 -1.53 8.78 20.33
N TRP A 193 -2.28 9.36 19.38
CA TRP A 193 -3.74 9.44 19.48
C TRP A 193 -4.38 8.06 19.63
N LEU A 194 -3.95 7.06 18.85
CA LEU A 194 -4.46 5.69 18.93
C LEU A 194 -4.06 5.04 20.25
N LYS A 195 -2.81 5.16 20.71
CA LYS A 195 -2.39 4.62 22.01
C LYS A 195 -3.26 5.15 23.14
N SER A 196 -3.47 6.46 23.20
CA SER A 196 -4.28 7.09 24.26
C SER A 196 -5.75 6.68 24.20
N ASN A 197 -6.36 6.62 23.00
CA ASN A 197 -7.77 6.27 22.85
C ASN A 197 -8.04 4.78 23.02
N ALA A 198 -7.10 3.92 22.61
CA ALA A 198 -7.23 2.47 22.71
C ALA A 198 -7.06 1.97 24.15
N ALA A 199 -6.19 2.60 24.96
CA ALA A 199 -6.00 2.26 26.36
C ALA A 199 -7.32 2.32 27.16
N ASN A 200 -8.14 3.34 26.91
CA ASN A 200 -9.46 3.51 27.56
C ASN A 200 -10.48 2.43 27.17
N LEU A 201 -10.22 1.69 26.09
CA LEU A 201 -11.10 0.67 25.55
C LEU A 201 -10.57 -0.76 25.79
N GLY A 202 -9.44 -0.89 26.50
CA GLY A 202 -8.78 -2.18 26.72
C GLY A 202 -8.25 -2.82 25.44
N ILE A 203 -7.85 -2.00 24.46
CA ILE A 203 -7.26 -2.43 23.20
C ILE A 203 -5.75 -2.27 23.26
N GLU A 204 -5.01 -3.33 22.92
CA GLU A 204 -3.56 -3.30 22.83
C GLU A 204 -3.13 -2.64 21.50
N VAL A 205 -2.28 -1.62 21.57
CA VAL A 205 -1.69 -0.97 20.39
C VAL A 205 -0.17 -1.17 20.41
N ILE A 206 0.33 -1.89 19.41
CA ILE A 206 1.76 -2.12 19.18
C ILE A 206 2.17 -1.26 17.99
N VAL A 207 3.29 -0.53 18.12
CA VAL A 207 3.86 0.25 17.03
C VAL A 207 5.12 -0.44 16.52
N GLN A 208 5.16 -0.70 15.23
CA GLN A 208 6.30 -1.25 14.50
C GLN A 208 6.78 -0.22 13.48
N ALA A 209 8.08 0.07 13.53
CA ALA A 209 8.77 0.94 12.59
C ALA A 209 10.23 0.47 12.47
N GLN A 210 10.40 -0.77 12.04
CA GLN A 210 11.70 -1.46 12.03
C GLN A 210 12.41 -1.25 10.68
N SER A 211 12.92 -2.32 10.08
CA SER A 211 13.43 -2.28 8.71
C SER A 211 12.29 -2.32 7.70
N LEU A 212 12.54 -1.79 6.50
CA LEU A 212 11.58 -1.82 5.40
C LEU A 212 11.08 -3.25 5.10
N ARG A 213 11.98 -4.24 5.16
CA ARG A 213 11.65 -5.66 4.98
C ARG A 213 10.68 -6.18 6.05
N GLU A 214 10.92 -5.87 7.32
CA GLU A 214 10.08 -6.31 8.44
C GLU A 214 8.71 -5.64 8.41
N ASP A 215 8.68 -4.33 8.16
CA ASP A 215 7.44 -3.56 8.06
C ASP A 215 6.60 -4.03 6.86
N PHE A 216 7.22 -4.20 5.69
CA PHE A 216 6.52 -4.72 4.53
C PHE A 216 6.03 -6.17 4.72
N CYS A 217 6.82 -7.00 5.41
CA CYS A 217 6.38 -8.36 5.77
C CYS A 217 5.17 -8.36 6.71
N ALA A 218 5.16 -7.49 7.73
CA ALA A 218 4.02 -7.35 8.63
C ALA A 218 2.73 -7.01 7.87
N LEU A 219 2.81 -6.03 6.95
CA LEU A 219 1.67 -5.66 6.09
C LEU A 219 1.23 -6.82 5.17
N THR A 220 2.19 -7.56 4.59
CA THR A 220 1.92 -8.66 3.65
C THR A 220 1.38 -9.92 4.34
N ARG A 221 1.45 -10.00 5.67
CA ARG A 221 0.91 -11.14 6.45
C ARG A 221 -0.42 -10.84 7.14
N ALA A 222 -0.82 -9.57 7.20
CA ALA A 222 -2.02 -9.13 7.90
C ALA A 222 -3.29 -9.86 7.41
N SER A 223 -4.07 -10.43 8.32
CA SER A 223 -5.40 -10.97 7.96
C SER A 223 -6.44 -9.85 7.83
N ASN A 224 -6.29 -8.77 8.59
CA ASN A 224 -7.14 -7.58 8.55
C ASN A 224 -6.22 -6.37 8.37
N LEU A 225 -6.35 -5.64 7.26
CA LEU A 225 -5.43 -4.58 6.89
C LEU A 225 -6.17 -3.27 6.62
N VAL A 226 -5.75 -2.18 7.26
CA VAL A 226 -6.17 -0.82 6.92
C VAL A 226 -5.10 -0.14 6.09
N LEU A 227 -5.49 0.39 4.93
CA LEU A 227 -4.61 1.09 4.02
C LEU A 227 -4.60 2.60 4.29
N SER A 228 -3.40 3.17 4.32
CA SER A 228 -3.16 4.58 4.07
C SER A 228 -3.13 4.86 2.56
N PHE A 229 -3.16 6.14 2.18
CA PHE A 229 -2.90 6.58 0.81
C PHE A 229 -1.41 6.39 0.46
N SER A 230 -1.06 5.16 0.08
CA SER A 230 0.30 4.73 -0.20
C SER A 230 0.34 3.47 -1.06
N THR A 231 1.15 3.49 -2.13
CA THR A 231 1.42 2.29 -2.93
C THR A 231 2.07 1.17 -2.12
N LEU A 232 2.76 1.46 -1.01
CA LEU A 232 3.37 0.42 -0.18
C LEU A 232 2.30 -0.53 0.40
N GLY A 233 1.24 0.03 0.98
CA GLY A 233 0.12 -0.74 1.53
C GLY A 233 -0.65 -1.49 0.46
N ASP A 234 -0.91 -0.83 -0.68
CA ASP A 234 -1.62 -1.44 -1.82
C ASP A 234 -0.90 -2.70 -2.32
N ASN A 235 0.41 -2.61 -2.54
CA ASN A 235 1.18 -3.75 -3.02
C ASN A 235 1.31 -4.85 -1.96
N ALA A 236 1.46 -4.48 -0.68
CA ALA A 236 1.44 -5.46 0.41
C ALA A 236 0.12 -6.27 0.39
N ALA A 237 -1.02 -5.61 0.20
CA ALA A 237 -2.32 -6.27 0.07
C ALA A 237 -2.35 -7.25 -1.12
N VAL A 238 -1.86 -6.83 -2.29
CA VAL A 238 -1.78 -7.70 -3.49
C VAL A 238 -0.96 -8.97 -3.24
N LEU A 239 0.17 -8.84 -2.55
CA LEU A 239 1.10 -9.93 -2.21
C LEU A 239 0.61 -10.80 -1.02
N ASN A 240 -0.44 -10.37 -0.30
CA ASN A 240 -0.85 -10.99 0.94
C ASN A 240 -1.71 -12.24 0.73
N ARG A 241 -1.19 -13.43 1.07
CA ARG A 241 -1.90 -14.71 0.91
C ARG A 241 -3.03 -14.94 1.93
N ARG A 242 -3.08 -14.15 3.01
CA ARG A 242 -3.94 -14.37 4.19
C ARG A 242 -5.02 -13.30 4.36
N LEU A 243 -5.01 -12.27 3.53
CA LEU A 243 -5.89 -11.11 3.66
C LEU A 243 -7.36 -11.54 3.60
N LYS A 244 -8.10 -11.28 4.69
CA LYS A 244 -9.54 -11.55 4.83
C LYS A 244 -10.36 -10.29 4.73
N LYS A 245 -9.89 -9.20 5.32
CA LYS A 245 -10.58 -7.90 5.33
C LYS A 245 -9.63 -6.77 4.98
N LEU A 246 -10.01 -5.96 4.00
CA LEU A 246 -9.27 -4.77 3.59
C LEU A 246 -10.13 -3.53 3.85
N TYR A 247 -9.58 -2.56 4.56
CA TYR A 247 -10.26 -1.31 4.93
C TYR A 247 -9.54 -0.11 4.34
N PHE A 248 -10.27 0.88 3.83
CA PHE A 248 -9.70 2.09 3.24
C PHE A 248 -10.71 3.26 3.26
N ARG A 249 -10.24 4.51 3.16
CA ARG A 249 -11.07 5.72 3.14
C ARG A 249 -11.71 5.92 1.76
N GLU A 250 -10.87 6.13 0.75
CA GLU A 250 -11.28 6.39 -0.62
C GLU A 250 -10.48 5.54 -1.60
N PHE A 251 -11.13 5.14 -2.69
CA PHE A 251 -10.60 4.14 -3.59
C PHE A 251 -9.25 4.57 -4.17
N ALA A 252 -8.40 3.57 -4.33
CA ALA A 252 -6.96 3.69 -4.34
C ALA A 252 -6.42 4.58 -5.47
N GLN A 253 -5.22 5.12 -5.22
CA GLN A 253 -4.47 6.04 -6.09
C GLN A 253 -4.62 5.72 -7.58
N THR A 254 -4.51 6.72 -8.46
CA THR A 254 -4.42 6.51 -9.93
C THR A 254 -3.40 5.42 -10.29
N HIS A 255 -2.40 5.19 -9.44
CA HIS A 255 -1.36 4.18 -9.59
C HIS A 255 -1.50 2.91 -8.73
N SER A 256 -2.62 2.72 -8.02
CA SER A 256 -2.88 1.49 -7.29
C SER A 256 -2.96 0.28 -8.23
N LEU A 257 -2.72 -0.89 -7.68
CA LEU A 257 -3.02 -2.16 -8.34
C LEU A 257 -4.36 -2.75 -7.90
N LEU A 258 -4.99 -2.15 -6.89
CA LEU A 258 -6.29 -2.57 -6.40
C LEU A 258 -7.39 -1.96 -7.27
N ASP A 259 -8.51 -2.65 -7.33
CA ASP A 259 -9.82 -2.20 -7.80
C ASP A 259 -10.90 -2.66 -6.80
N CYS A 260 -12.17 -2.40 -7.13
CA CYS A 260 -13.31 -2.78 -6.31
C CYS A 260 -13.65 -4.28 -6.34
N GLU A 261 -12.96 -5.04 -7.19
CA GLU A 261 -13.18 -6.47 -7.43
C GLU A 261 -11.94 -7.23 -6.94
N LEU A 262 -11.85 -7.35 -5.62
CA LEU A 262 -10.81 -8.17 -4.99
C LEU A 262 -10.97 -9.67 -5.33
N TRP A 263 -10.04 -10.47 -4.85
CA TRP A 263 -10.02 -11.92 -5.03
C TRP A 263 -10.97 -12.65 -4.06
N PRO A 264 -11.38 -13.89 -4.38
CA PRO A 264 -12.26 -14.68 -3.53
C PRO A 264 -11.74 -14.83 -2.09
N GLY A 265 -12.65 -14.73 -1.12
CA GLY A 265 -12.34 -14.86 0.31
C GLY A 265 -11.86 -13.58 0.99
N THR A 266 -11.76 -12.46 0.27
CA THR A 266 -11.41 -11.16 0.84
C THR A 266 -12.58 -10.19 0.75
N ALA A 267 -13.02 -9.69 1.91
CA ALA A 267 -13.99 -8.62 2.01
C ALA A 267 -13.30 -7.25 1.91
N LEU A 268 -13.95 -6.33 1.21
CA LEU A 268 -13.52 -4.96 1.03
C LEU A 268 -14.47 -4.03 1.77
N TYR A 269 -13.94 -3.09 2.56
CA TYR A 269 -14.73 -2.09 3.27
C TYR A 269 -14.22 -0.68 3.01
N GLN A 270 -15.08 0.15 2.44
CA GLN A 270 -14.81 1.57 2.19
C GLN A 270 -15.41 2.44 3.30
N TYR A 271 -14.66 3.40 3.79
CA TYR A 271 -15.11 4.39 4.77
C TYR A 271 -15.15 5.79 4.14
N THR A 272 -16.34 6.23 3.75
CA THR A 272 -16.52 7.54 3.13
C THR A 272 -16.62 8.64 4.18
N MET A 273 -16.06 9.79 3.86
CA MET A 273 -15.97 10.96 4.75
C MET A 273 -16.24 12.21 3.93
N PRO A 274 -17.34 12.94 4.17
CA PRO A 274 -17.58 14.20 3.47
C PRO A 274 -16.52 15.23 3.88
N ILE A 275 -15.59 15.51 2.96
CA ILE A 275 -14.70 16.67 3.00
C ILE A 275 -14.63 17.23 1.58
N ASN A 276 -14.60 18.55 1.45
CA ASN A 276 -14.36 19.15 0.15
C ASN A 276 -12.86 19.03 -0.16
N GLU A 277 -12.47 18.02 -0.94
CA GLU A 277 -11.05 17.78 -1.25
C GLU A 277 -10.40 18.92 -2.03
N GLY A 278 -11.17 19.75 -2.73
CA GLY A 278 -10.64 20.90 -3.46
C GLY A 278 -10.32 22.11 -2.57
N SER A 279 -11.02 22.28 -1.45
CA SER A 279 -10.87 23.45 -0.55
C SER A 279 -10.46 23.10 0.87
N HIS A 280 -10.40 21.81 1.20
CA HIS A 280 -10.17 21.21 2.51
C HIS A 280 -11.09 21.73 3.64
N GLN A 281 -12.18 22.43 3.29
CA GLN A 281 -13.11 22.99 4.26
C GLN A 281 -13.81 21.90 5.09
N PRO A 282 -14.04 22.14 6.40
CA PRO A 282 -13.86 23.41 7.13
C PRO A 282 -12.43 23.67 7.63
N TYR A 283 -11.46 22.85 7.25
CA TYR A 283 -10.07 22.96 7.70
C TYR A 283 -9.25 23.86 6.76
N GLY A 284 -8.13 24.38 7.28
CA GLY A 284 -7.14 25.12 6.49
C GLY A 284 -6.11 24.23 5.80
N GLY A 285 -5.04 24.81 5.23
CA GLY A 285 -4.00 24.08 4.49
C GLY A 285 -2.66 23.89 5.23
N THR A 286 -2.60 24.16 6.54
CA THR A 286 -1.37 24.05 7.35
C THR A 286 -1.28 22.70 8.05
N TYR A 287 -0.08 22.35 8.55
CA TYR A 287 0.08 21.12 9.34
C TYR A 287 -0.82 21.11 10.59
N GLY A 288 -0.98 22.25 11.27
CA GLY A 288 -1.88 22.34 12.44
C GLY A 288 -3.33 22.03 12.10
N GLU A 289 -3.84 22.54 10.97
CA GLU A 289 -5.21 22.28 10.53
C GLU A 289 -5.40 20.84 10.04
N VAL A 290 -4.41 20.25 9.37
CA VAL A 290 -4.41 18.81 9.06
C VAL A 290 -4.46 17.98 10.34
N ILE A 291 -3.62 18.28 11.32
CA ILE A 291 -3.57 17.52 12.58
C ILE A 291 -4.90 17.61 13.31
N LYS A 292 -5.52 18.80 13.32
CA LYS A 292 -6.87 19.00 13.83
C LYS A 292 -7.87 18.13 13.08
N TRP A 293 -7.85 18.10 11.75
CA TRP A 293 -8.68 17.19 10.96
C TRP A 293 -8.49 15.72 11.35
N PHE A 294 -7.25 15.23 11.39
CA PHE A 294 -6.95 13.84 11.77
C PHE A 294 -7.52 13.46 13.15
N THR A 295 -7.42 14.36 14.12
CA THR A 295 -7.69 14.04 15.54
C THR A 295 -9.09 14.42 16.02
N SER A 296 -9.80 15.27 15.28
CA SER A 296 -11.11 15.81 15.67
C SER A 296 -12.23 15.59 14.65
N TYR A 297 -11.97 14.89 13.54
CA TYR A 297 -13.04 14.60 12.56
C TYR A 297 -14.18 13.82 13.22
N ASP A 298 -15.40 14.31 13.06
CA ASP A 298 -16.61 13.75 13.65
C ASP A 298 -16.84 12.32 13.15
N GLU A 299 -16.67 11.36 14.06
CA GLU A 299 -16.81 9.92 13.77
C GLU A 299 -18.20 9.57 13.25
N SER A 300 -19.24 10.34 13.63
CA SER A 300 -20.62 10.11 13.18
C SER A 300 -20.82 10.40 11.68
N GLN A 301 -19.93 11.19 11.07
CA GLN A 301 -19.95 11.49 9.64
C GLN A 301 -19.22 10.43 8.80
N ILE A 302 -18.50 9.51 9.45
CA ILE A 302 -17.79 8.44 8.77
C ILE A 302 -18.78 7.31 8.47
N THR A 303 -18.99 7.02 7.19
CA THR A 303 -19.92 5.96 6.76
C THR A 303 -19.15 4.77 6.19
N LYS A 304 -19.43 3.57 6.70
CA LYS A 304 -18.88 2.30 6.22
C LYS A 304 -19.76 1.75 5.09
N HIS A 305 -19.12 1.24 4.03
CA HIS A 305 -19.74 0.52 2.92
C HIS A 305 -19.01 -0.80 2.71
N GLU A 306 -19.74 -1.86 2.39
CA GLU A 306 -19.15 -3.10 1.89
C GLU A 306 -18.94 -2.98 0.37
N GLY A 307 -17.72 -3.32 -0.10
CA GLY A 307 -17.27 -3.03 -1.45
C GLY A 307 -16.92 -1.56 -1.67
N CYS A 308 -16.96 -1.12 -2.93
CA CYS A 308 -16.82 0.28 -3.28
C CYS A 308 -18.18 0.93 -3.53
N LYS A 309 -18.29 2.19 -3.11
CA LYS A 309 -19.35 3.07 -3.61
C LYS A 309 -19.01 3.44 -5.06
N ARG A 310 -19.84 2.99 -6.01
CA ARG A 310 -19.78 3.37 -7.43
C ARG A 310 -20.52 4.69 -7.67
#